data_AF-A0A7S2QJ48-F1
#
_entry.id   AF-A0A7S2QJ48-F1
#
_cell.length_a   1.000
_cell.length_b   1.000
_cell.length_c   1.000
_cell.angle_alpha   90.00
_cell.angle_beta   90.00
_cell.angle_gamma   90.00
#
_symmetry.space_group_name_H-M   'P 1'
#
loop_
_entity.id
_entity.type
_entity.pdbx_description
1 polymer ?
#
loop_
_entity_poly.entity_id
_entity_poly.type
_entity_poly.pdbx_seq_one_letter_code
_entity_poly.pdbx_strand_id
1 'polypeptide(L)'
;CGPRGMSQDFSGVSCLGDKPPRLAMALASESDSVCRRHPSLSSLGSLATVVVAVKKSFTSPSSIVLMAGTVLAACAGIVNAVAWLELGAFVSHMTGNMSKVGIRIQGAHVGRNDLADVVEAMGLVASFMAGAVMCGLLVTSSVVRFGRELYGLALIGNSSFLLVAMVLSKHPSAKYLAAAACGLQNGMCTSHFGAVCRTTHVTGLVTDAGTALGRLLAVALRRCARHRRSGALDRAETEVEAERLWVYFCLGAGFLLGTKTGAWLAHWLGAFGLAVPAAVTGLGGVAYCARWAFVTHQGADEIATAMHAAEAEQLDGIIERAKQALQEASQQEQIDVPRFREVAKALETSISQLRRGWVGEASGDDWPAVGASCTRAPGD
;
A
#
# COMPACT_ATOMS: atom_id res chain seq x y z
N CYS A 1 -52.14 27.00 -12.75
CA CYS A 1 -51.45 27.19 -11.47
C CYS A 1 -50.69 25.92 -11.11
N GLY A 2 -49.35 25.97 -10.94
CA GLY A 2 -48.61 24.97 -10.14
C GLY A 2 -48.84 25.20 -8.63
N PRO A 3 -48.05 24.63 -7.67
CA PRO A 3 -46.65 24.20 -7.82
C PRO A 3 -46.16 22.94 -7.00
N ARG A 4 -44.93 22.49 -7.34
CA ARG A 4 -43.76 22.04 -6.53
C ARG A 4 -43.90 21.19 -5.23
N GLY A 5 -43.00 20.20 -5.08
CA GLY A 5 -42.25 19.95 -3.81
C GLY A 5 -41.69 18.53 -3.56
N MET A 6 -40.35 18.36 -3.70
CA MET A 6 -39.36 17.62 -2.85
C MET A 6 -39.61 16.13 -2.45
N SER A 7 -38.83 15.16 -2.95
CA SER A 7 -37.48 14.69 -2.53
C SER A 7 -37.41 13.93 -1.19
N GLN A 8 -37.00 12.66 -1.20
CA GLN A 8 -35.91 12.13 -0.36
C GLN A 8 -35.52 10.67 -0.71
N ASP A 9 -34.24 10.52 -1.02
CA ASP A 9 -33.42 9.29 -1.01
C ASP A 9 -33.16 8.78 0.41
N PHE A 10 -33.02 7.46 0.58
CA PHE A 10 -32.07 6.76 1.50
C PHE A 10 -31.83 5.36 0.89
N SER A 11 -30.71 5.13 0.18
CA SER A 11 -29.41 4.59 0.66
C SER A 11 -29.49 3.17 1.29
N GLY A 12 -28.59 2.23 1.05
CA GLY A 12 -27.31 2.19 0.35
C GLY A 12 -26.50 1.01 0.90
N VAL A 13 -26.33 -0.06 0.11
CA VAL A 13 -25.35 -1.14 0.39
C VAL A 13 -24.51 -1.32 -0.86
N SER A 14 -23.43 -0.55 -0.94
CA SER A 14 -22.47 -0.61 -2.03
C SER A 14 -21.46 -1.73 -1.78
N CYS A 15 -21.67 -2.87 -2.45
CA CYS A 15 -20.59 -3.80 -2.76
C CYS A 15 -19.76 -3.21 -3.90
N LEU A 16 -18.64 -2.56 -3.58
CA LEU A 16 -17.66 -2.10 -4.56
C LEU A 16 -16.62 -3.21 -4.78
N GLY A 17 -16.91 -4.05 -5.76
CA GLY A 17 -16.01 -5.02 -6.36
C GLY A 17 -16.54 -5.34 -7.75
N ASP A 18 -15.78 -4.98 -8.78
CA ASP A 18 -16.02 -5.26 -10.20
C ASP A 18 -17.35 -4.81 -10.81
N LYS A 19 -17.36 -3.58 -11.32
CA LYS A 19 -18.05 -3.22 -12.57
C LYS A 19 -17.51 -1.87 -13.08
N PRO A 20 -17.41 -1.64 -14.41
CA PRO A 20 -18.27 -2.28 -15.42
C PRO A 20 -17.69 -2.55 -16.84
N PRO A 21 -18.20 -3.59 -17.55
CA PRO A 21 -18.38 -3.55 -19.02
C PRO A 21 -19.72 -2.89 -19.42
N ARG A 22 -20.62 -2.63 -18.45
CA ARG A 22 -21.92 -1.97 -18.69
C ARG A 22 -21.85 -0.45 -18.93
N LEU A 23 -20.87 0.27 -18.35
CA LEU A 23 -20.68 1.70 -18.63
C LEU A 23 -20.04 1.91 -20.01
N ALA A 24 -19.18 0.98 -20.44
CA ALA A 24 -18.68 0.93 -21.82
C ALA A 24 -19.81 0.68 -22.83
N MET A 25 -20.80 -0.17 -22.51
CA MET A 25 -22.02 -0.33 -23.33
C MET A 25 -22.93 0.90 -23.29
N ALA A 26 -23.07 1.58 -22.15
CA ALA A 26 -23.90 2.78 -22.04
C ALA A 26 -23.30 3.97 -22.82
N LEU A 27 -21.98 4.13 -22.79
CA LEU A 27 -21.26 5.12 -23.60
C LEU A 27 -21.29 4.79 -25.10
N ALA A 28 -21.37 3.50 -25.46
CA ALA A 28 -21.60 3.09 -26.85
C ALA A 28 -23.00 3.46 -27.35
N SER A 29 -24.02 3.40 -26.48
CA SER A 29 -25.42 3.72 -26.80
C SER A 29 -25.64 5.23 -27.07
N GLU A 30 -24.98 6.14 -26.36
CA GLU A 30 -25.13 7.59 -26.65
C GLU A 30 -24.38 8.02 -27.92
N SER A 31 -23.24 7.36 -28.21
CA SER A 31 -22.42 7.63 -29.40
C SER A 31 -23.10 7.20 -30.73
N ASP A 32 -24.02 6.24 -30.67
CA ASP A 32 -24.78 5.73 -31.83
C ASP A 32 -25.69 6.79 -32.48
N SER A 33 -26.11 7.82 -31.74
CA SER A 33 -26.95 8.90 -32.26
C SER A 33 -26.18 9.87 -33.18
N VAL A 34 -24.87 10.04 -32.94
CA VAL A 34 -23.95 10.91 -33.71
C VAL A 34 -23.25 10.15 -34.85
N CYS A 35 -23.07 8.83 -34.71
CA CYS A 35 -22.34 7.99 -35.66
C CYS A 35 -22.99 7.77 -37.03
N ARG A 36 -24.28 8.12 -37.23
CA ARG A 36 -24.99 7.87 -38.49
C ARG A 36 -24.50 8.68 -39.69
N ARG A 37 -23.64 9.70 -39.52
CA ARG A 37 -23.27 10.61 -40.62
C ARG A 37 -21.92 10.34 -41.32
N HIS A 38 -20.96 9.63 -40.69
CA HIS A 38 -19.67 9.29 -41.34
C HIS A 38 -19.07 7.98 -40.77
N PRO A 39 -19.22 6.84 -41.48
CA PRO A 39 -18.94 5.50 -40.91
C PRO A 39 -17.47 5.06 -40.87
N SER A 40 -16.56 5.70 -41.62
CA SER A 40 -15.15 5.23 -41.75
C SER A 40 -14.15 5.89 -40.79
N LEU A 41 -14.45 7.10 -40.30
CA LEU A 41 -13.57 7.87 -39.41
C LEU A 41 -13.92 7.70 -37.92
N SER A 42 -15.19 7.42 -37.60
CA SER A 42 -15.67 7.19 -36.23
C SER A 42 -15.29 5.82 -35.67
N SER A 43 -15.23 4.78 -36.51
CA SER A 43 -14.91 3.41 -36.05
C SER A 43 -13.46 3.24 -35.63
N LEU A 44 -12.53 4.00 -36.22
CA LEU A 44 -11.11 3.97 -35.88
C LEU A 44 -10.83 4.70 -34.55
N GLY A 45 -11.51 5.83 -34.30
CA GLY A 45 -11.45 6.53 -33.01
C GLY A 45 -12.05 5.73 -31.85
N SER A 46 -13.18 5.07 -32.10
CA SER A 46 -13.82 4.18 -31.10
C SER A 46 -12.98 2.94 -30.80
N LEU A 47 -12.44 2.26 -31.83
CA LEU A 47 -11.57 1.09 -31.63
C LEU A 47 -10.28 1.45 -30.89
N ALA A 48 -9.64 2.58 -31.23
CA ALA A 48 -8.43 3.04 -30.54
C ALA A 48 -8.71 3.33 -29.05
N THR A 49 -9.87 3.90 -28.74
CA THR A 49 -10.29 4.17 -27.35
C THR A 49 -10.48 2.86 -26.57
N VAL A 50 -11.11 1.85 -27.18
CA VAL A 50 -11.29 0.53 -26.58
C VAL A 50 -9.94 -0.17 -26.37
N VAL A 51 -9.04 -0.11 -27.36
CA VAL A 51 -7.69 -0.70 -27.24
C VAL A 51 -6.90 -0.05 -26.10
N VAL A 52 -6.95 1.27 -25.98
CA VAL A 52 -6.30 2.00 -24.88
C VAL A 52 -6.93 1.63 -23.53
N ALA A 53 -8.26 1.49 -23.47
CA ALA A 53 -8.95 1.06 -22.25
C ALA A 53 -8.58 -0.38 -21.85
N VAL A 54 -8.47 -1.30 -22.81
CA VAL A 54 -8.02 -2.68 -22.55
C VAL A 54 -6.58 -2.69 -22.03
N LYS A 55 -5.66 -1.97 -22.67
CA LYS A 55 -4.28 -1.86 -22.18
C LYS A 55 -4.17 -1.21 -20.80
N LYS A 56 -5.06 -0.26 -20.47
CA LYS A 56 -5.13 0.34 -19.13
C LYS A 56 -5.84 -0.53 -18.10
N SER A 57 -6.57 -1.57 -18.51
CA SER A 57 -7.30 -2.46 -17.61
C SER A 57 -6.37 -3.33 -16.74
N PHE A 58 -5.10 -3.44 -17.13
CA PHE A 58 -4.08 -4.09 -16.35
C PHE A 58 -2.74 -3.40 -16.61
N THR A 59 -2.18 -2.85 -15.55
CA THR A 59 -0.79 -2.40 -15.57
C THR A 59 0.02 -3.50 -14.90
N SER A 60 0.89 -4.17 -15.67
CA SER A 60 1.77 -5.19 -15.08
C SER A 60 2.57 -4.58 -13.93
N PRO A 61 2.67 -5.28 -12.78
CA PRO A 61 3.56 -4.84 -11.71
C PRO A 61 5.00 -4.76 -12.23
N SER A 62 5.80 -3.88 -11.62
CA SER A 62 7.24 -3.81 -11.92
C SER A 62 7.88 -5.17 -11.60
N SER A 63 8.98 -5.51 -12.29
CA SER A 63 9.65 -6.80 -12.07
C SER A 63 10.13 -6.99 -10.62
N ILE A 64 10.50 -5.89 -9.94
CA ILE A 64 10.89 -5.91 -8.52
C ILE A 64 9.70 -6.30 -7.64
N VAL A 65 8.53 -5.72 -7.92
CA VAL A 65 7.30 -6.02 -7.20
C VAL A 65 6.89 -7.47 -7.40
N LEU A 66 6.96 -7.97 -8.64
CA LEU A 66 6.66 -9.37 -8.94
C LEU A 66 7.64 -10.32 -8.23
N MET A 67 8.93 -9.98 -8.21
CA MET A 67 9.94 -10.75 -7.49
C MET A 67 9.65 -10.79 -5.99
N ALA A 68 9.37 -9.65 -5.36
CA ALA A 68 9.02 -9.57 -3.95
C ALA A 68 7.75 -10.38 -3.63
N GLY A 69 6.70 -10.25 -4.43
CA GLY A 69 5.47 -11.04 -4.29
C GLY A 69 5.71 -12.55 -4.44
N THR A 70 6.58 -12.96 -5.37
CA THR A 70 6.94 -14.37 -5.60
C THR A 70 7.74 -14.93 -4.42
N VAL A 71 8.68 -14.16 -3.87
CA VAL A 71 9.43 -14.55 -2.66
C VAL A 71 8.49 -14.69 -1.46
N LEU A 72 7.55 -13.76 -1.29
CA LEU A 72 6.54 -13.85 -0.22
C LEU A 72 5.60 -15.05 -0.43
N ALA A 73 5.21 -15.37 -1.67
CA ALA A 73 4.46 -16.58 -1.99
C ALA A 73 5.24 -17.85 -1.64
N ALA A 74 6.54 -17.89 -1.93
CA ALA A 74 7.40 -18.99 -1.51
C ALA A 74 7.50 -19.10 0.02
N CYS A 75 7.64 -17.98 0.73
CA CYS A 75 7.62 -17.95 2.20
C CYS A 75 6.30 -18.50 2.75
N ALA A 76 5.17 -18.10 2.18
CA ALA A 76 3.87 -18.63 2.56
C ALA A 76 3.74 -20.14 2.29
N GLY A 77 4.30 -20.62 1.19
CA GLY A 77 4.39 -22.05 0.89
C GLY A 77 5.18 -22.80 1.96
N ILE A 78 6.34 -22.26 2.38
CA ILE A 78 7.16 -22.83 3.45
C ILE A 78 6.35 -22.89 4.76
N VAL A 79 5.74 -21.78 5.18
CA VAL A 79 4.94 -21.71 6.41
C VAL A 79 3.83 -22.74 6.38
N ASN A 80 3.10 -22.87 5.27
CA ASN A 80 1.96 -23.78 5.18
C ASN A 80 2.41 -25.26 5.21
N ALA A 81 3.54 -25.61 4.60
CA ALA A 81 4.08 -26.96 4.65
C ALA A 81 4.62 -27.32 6.05
N VAL A 82 5.40 -26.43 6.67
CA VAL A 82 5.91 -26.64 8.04
C VAL A 82 4.75 -26.70 9.05
N ALA A 83 3.76 -25.82 8.93
CA ALA A 83 2.59 -25.84 9.82
C ALA A 83 1.75 -27.12 9.68
N TRP A 84 1.63 -27.66 8.48
CA TRP A 84 0.95 -28.95 8.29
C TRP A 84 1.71 -30.10 8.96
N LEU A 85 3.02 -30.19 8.71
CA LEU A 85 3.85 -31.31 9.18
C LEU A 85 4.12 -31.25 10.69
N GLU A 86 4.34 -30.06 11.24
CA GLU A 86 4.76 -29.88 12.64
C GLU A 86 3.61 -29.45 13.57
N LEU A 87 2.62 -28.71 13.05
CA LEU A 87 1.53 -28.14 13.85
C LEU A 87 0.16 -28.80 13.56
N GLY A 88 0.12 -29.71 12.58
CA GLY A 88 -1.04 -30.53 12.23
C GLY A 88 -2.14 -29.81 11.45
N ALA A 89 -1.90 -28.61 10.93
CA ALA A 89 -2.93 -27.84 10.22
C ALA A 89 -2.38 -26.94 9.10
N PHE A 90 -3.14 -26.84 8.00
CA PHE A 90 -2.92 -25.81 6.99
C PHE A 90 -3.43 -24.47 7.50
N VAL A 91 -2.51 -23.54 7.73
CA VAL A 91 -2.79 -22.24 8.36
C VAL A 91 -3.26 -21.17 7.38
N SER A 92 -3.21 -21.43 6.06
CA SER A 92 -3.67 -20.51 5.03
C SER A 92 -4.94 -20.95 4.29
N HIS A 93 -5.46 -22.15 4.56
CA HIS A 93 -6.60 -22.75 3.85
C HIS A 93 -7.95 -22.35 4.47
N MET A 94 -8.34 -21.09 4.33
CA MET A 94 -9.56 -20.56 4.98
C MET A 94 -10.85 -21.20 4.45
N THR A 95 -10.94 -21.45 3.14
CA THR A 95 -12.08 -22.15 2.53
C THR A 95 -12.24 -23.56 3.09
N GLY A 96 -11.14 -24.31 3.18
CA GLY A 96 -11.13 -25.65 3.78
C GLY A 96 -11.47 -25.65 5.27
N ASN A 97 -10.94 -24.69 6.05
CA ASN A 97 -11.27 -24.58 7.48
C ASN A 97 -12.75 -24.21 7.68
N MET A 98 -13.33 -23.32 6.87
CA MET A 98 -14.76 -23.02 6.91
C MET A 98 -15.62 -24.23 6.55
N SER A 99 -15.22 -25.02 5.54
CA SER A 99 -15.90 -26.27 5.19
C SER A 99 -15.84 -27.29 6.32
N LYS A 100 -14.69 -27.43 7.01
CA LYS A 100 -14.56 -28.31 8.19
C LYS A 100 -15.58 -27.93 9.26
N VAL A 101 -15.73 -26.63 9.55
CA VAL A 101 -16.73 -26.14 10.52
C VAL A 101 -18.14 -26.56 10.11
N GLY A 102 -18.54 -26.29 8.86
CA GLY A 102 -19.88 -26.63 8.37
C GLY A 102 -20.20 -28.13 8.42
N ILE A 103 -19.25 -28.97 7.98
CA ILE A 103 -19.38 -30.43 7.99
C ILE A 103 -19.55 -30.96 9.41
N ARG A 104 -18.79 -30.42 10.38
CA ARG A 104 -18.85 -30.88 11.77
C ARG A 104 -20.07 -30.36 12.52
N ILE A 105 -20.52 -29.14 12.26
CA ILE A 105 -21.79 -28.62 12.84
C ILE A 105 -22.98 -29.46 12.39
N GLN A 106 -23.00 -29.90 11.13
CA GLN A 106 -24.09 -30.75 10.61
C GLN A 106 -24.07 -32.19 11.16
N GLY A 107 -22.96 -32.63 11.74
CA GLY A 107 -22.82 -33.98 12.29
C GLY A 107 -22.51 -35.05 11.23
N ALA A 108 -22.05 -34.71 10.02
CA ALA A 108 -21.72 -35.69 8.97
C ALA A 108 -20.62 -36.70 9.37
N HIS A 109 -19.89 -36.42 10.46
CA HIS A 109 -18.82 -37.27 10.99
C HIS A 109 -19.08 -37.66 12.45
N VAL A 110 -20.31 -38.09 12.78
CA VAL A 110 -20.65 -38.65 14.11
C VAL A 110 -19.61 -39.72 14.50
N GLY A 111 -18.83 -39.46 15.55
CA GLY A 111 -17.94 -40.46 16.16
C GLY A 111 -16.48 -40.05 16.41
N ARG A 112 -16.05 -38.84 16.03
CA ARG A 112 -14.77 -38.24 16.49
C ARG A 112 -15.06 -36.99 17.32
N ASN A 113 -14.08 -36.48 18.06
CA ASN A 113 -14.18 -35.30 18.93
C ASN A 113 -14.57 -34.03 18.15
N ASP A 114 -15.83 -33.91 17.73
CA ASP A 114 -16.30 -32.95 16.75
C ASP A 114 -16.15 -31.50 17.22
N LEU A 115 -16.26 -31.26 18.52
CA LEU A 115 -16.14 -29.93 19.08
C LEU A 115 -14.71 -29.36 19.00
N ALA A 116 -13.69 -30.19 19.21
CA ALA A 116 -12.29 -29.76 19.21
C ALA A 116 -11.83 -29.34 17.81
N ASP A 117 -12.21 -30.11 16.78
CA ASP A 117 -11.88 -29.81 15.39
C ASP A 117 -12.59 -28.54 14.89
N VAL A 118 -13.82 -28.28 15.35
CA VAL A 118 -14.56 -27.04 15.07
C VAL A 118 -13.88 -25.86 15.71
N VAL A 119 -13.53 -25.96 17.00
CA VAL A 119 -12.83 -24.89 17.73
C VAL A 119 -11.48 -24.59 17.09
N GLU A 120 -10.74 -25.62 16.67
CA GLU A 120 -9.48 -25.44 15.95
C GLU A 120 -9.67 -24.71 14.62
N ALA A 121 -10.61 -25.18 13.78
CA ALA A 121 -10.85 -24.57 12.47
C ALA A 121 -11.36 -23.12 12.59
N MET A 122 -12.26 -22.85 13.54
CA MET A 122 -12.72 -21.49 13.86
C MET A 122 -11.57 -20.63 14.40
N GLY A 123 -10.72 -21.19 15.26
CA GLY A 123 -9.54 -20.52 15.79
C GLY A 123 -8.57 -20.11 14.68
N LEU A 124 -8.30 -20.99 13.71
CA LEU A 124 -7.47 -20.69 12.55
C LEU A 124 -8.04 -19.54 11.71
N VAL A 125 -9.36 -19.57 11.43
CA VAL A 125 -10.04 -18.50 10.68
C VAL A 125 -9.99 -17.18 11.45
N ALA A 126 -10.29 -17.20 12.75
CA ALA A 126 -10.28 -16.02 13.59
C ALA A 126 -8.87 -15.41 13.72
N SER A 127 -7.84 -16.23 13.89
CA SER A 127 -6.46 -15.77 13.97
C SER A 127 -5.95 -15.21 12.63
N PHE A 128 -6.27 -15.86 11.51
CA PHE A 128 -5.97 -15.31 10.19
C PHE A 128 -6.66 -13.96 9.99
N MET A 129 -7.94 -13.85 10.36
CA MET A 129 -8.67 -12.59 10.31
C MET A 129 -8.05 -11.53 11.22
N ALA A 130 -7.63 -11.88 12.44
CA ALA A 130 -6.95 -10.97 13.35
C ALA A 130 -5.62 -10.45 12.76
N GLY A 131 -4.86 -11.31 12.08
CA GLY A 131 -3.68 -10.90 11.32
C GLY A 131 -4.01 -9.91 10.20
N ALA A 132 -5.06 -10.18 9.43
CA ALA A 132 -5.52 -9.28 8.37
C ALA A 132 -6.04 -7.94 8.92
N VAL A 133 -6.75 -7.95 10.05
CA VAL A 133 -7.18 -6.74 10.78
C VAL A 133 -5.96 -5.94 11.21
N MET A 134 -4.95 -6.59 11.79
CA MET A 134 -3.68 -5.93 12.14
C MET A 134 -3.01 -5.31 10.92
N CYS A 135 -3.05 -5.98 9.75
CA CYS A 135 -2.57 -5.37 8.52
C CYS A 135 -3.36 -4.10 8.17
N GLY A 136 -4.69 -4.14 8.22
CA GLY A 136 -5.53 -2.99 7.90
C GLY A 136 -5.33 -1.82 8.85
N LEU A 137 -4.97 -2.08 10.11
CA LEU A 137 -4.59 -1.04 11.09
C LEU A 137 -3.22 -0.43 10.83
N LEU A 138 -2.26 -1.24 10.34
CA LEU A 138 -0.90 -0.79 10.03
C LEU A 138 -0.78 -0.12 8.65
N VAL A 139 -1.58 -0.58 7.70
CA VAL A 139 -1.59 -0.19 6.29
C VAL A 139 -2.98 0.33 5.94
N THR A 140 -3.26 1.55 6.36
CA THR A 140 -4.55 2.21 6.16
C THR A 140 -4.65 2.81 4.75
N SER A 141 -5.65 2.43 3.96
CA SER A 141 -5.90 2.98 2.62
C SER A 141 -6.63 4.35 2.61
N SER A 142 -6.58 5.14 3.68
CA SER A 142 -7.37 6.38 3.77
C SER A 142 -6.61 7.59 3.25
N VAL A 143 -7.33 8.34 2.41
CA VAL A 143 -6.99 9.55 1.65
C VAL A 143 -6.49 10.75 2.50
N VAL A 144 -6.13 10.56 3.77
CA VAL A 144 -5.72 11.66 4.66
C VAL A 144 -4.49 11.29 5.48
N ARG A 145 -3.32 11.28 4.82
CA ARG A 145 -2.04 11.89 5.26
C ARG A 145 -0.85 11.22 4.57
N PHE A 146 -0.09 12.06 3.87
CA PHE A 146 1.11 11.78 3.09
C PHE A 146 2.08 10.76 3.76
N GLY A 147 2.38 9.66 3.06
CA GLY A 147 3.69 8.98 3.11
C GLY A 147 3.98 7.95 4.20
N ARG A 148 3.05 7.55 5.09
CA ARG A 148 3.35 6.75 6.31
C ARG A 148 2.89 5.29 6.29
N GLU A 149 2.88 4.59 5.16
CA GLU A 149 2.43 3.19 5.18
C GLU A 149 3.47 2.27 5.85
N LEU A 150 3.11 1.69 7.00
CA LEU A 150 3.99 0.93 7.90
C LEU A 150 4.24 -0.51 7.41
N TYR A 151 4.51 -0.68 6.12
CA TYR A 151 4.78 -1.99 5.50
C TYR A 151 5.94 -2.72 6.18
N GLY A 152 7.01 -2.01 6.52
CA GLY A 152 8.15 -2.59 7.25
C GLY A 152 7.74 -3.14 8.62
N LEU A 153 6.84 -2.46 9.33
CA LEU A 153 6.32 -2.93 10.62
C LEU A 153 5.41 -4.15 10.44
N ALA A 154 4.62 -4.20 9.38
CA ALA A 154 3.79 -5.36 9.06
C ALA A 154 4.65 -6.61 8.72
N LEU A 155 5.78 -6.42 8.02
CA LEU A 155 6.77 -7.48 7.76
C LEU A 155 7.47 -7.96 9.04
N ILE A 156 7.83 -7.04 9.94
CA ILE A 156 8.40 -7.37 11.25
C ILE A 156 7.37 -8.11 12.11
N GLY A 157 6.10 -7.68 12.08
CA GLY A 157 4.99 -8.37 12.77
C GLY A 157 4.80 -9.80 12.27
N ASN A 158 4.86 -10.00 10.95
CA ASN A 158 4.79 -11.33 10.33
C ASN A 158 5.94 -12.22 10.84
N SER A 159 7.17 -11.70 10.78
CA SER A 159 8.37 -12.37 11.31
C SER A 159 8.22 -12.74 12.78
N SER A 160 7.74 -11.81 13.60
CA SER A 160 7.53 -11.98 15.04
C SER A 160 6.55 -13.11 15.33
N PHE A 161 5.39 -13.15 14.64
CA PHE A 161 4.44 -14.24 14.80
C PHE A 161 5.01 -15.59 14.41
N LEU A 162 5.81 -15.66 13.34
CA LEU A 162 6.46 -16.91 12.91
C LEU A 162 7.53 -17.37 13.91
N LEU A 163 8.34 -16.46 14.48
CA LEU A 163 9.33 -16.78 15.50
C LEU A 163 8.66 -17.28 16.79
N VAL A 164 7.59 -16.62 17.23
CA VAL A 164 6.85 -17.06 18.42
C VAL A 164 6.16 -18.41 18.15
N ALA A 165 5.59 -18.61 16.96
CA ALA A 165 5.01 -19.90 16.56
C ALA A 165 6.06 -21.03 16.57
N MET A 166 7.28 -20.75 16.12
CA MET A 166 8.40 -21.69 16.16
C MET A 166 8.76 -22.08 17.60
N VAL A 167 8.91 -21.10 18.51
CA VAL A 167 9.23 -21.36 19.92
C VAL A 167 8.10 -22.12 20.61
N LEU A 168 6.84 -21.77 20.31
CA LEU A 168 5.66 -22.41 20.87
C LEU A 168 5.21 -23.65 20.08
N SER A 169 6.04 -24.23 19.21
CA SER A 169 5.66 -25.34 18.32
C SER A 169 5.02 -26.55 19.03
N LYS A 170 5.38 -26.81 20.29
CA LYS A 170 4.78 -27.86 21.13
C LYS A 170 3.42 -27.50 21.73
N HIS A 171 3.06 -26.22 21.72
CA HIS A 171 1.79 -25.71 22.19
C HIS A 171 0.79 -25.58 21.03
N PRO A 172 -0.51 -25.89 21.27
CA PRO A 172 -1.53 -25.79 20.23
C PRO A 172 -1.71 -24.37 19.69
N SER A 173 -1.23 -23.34 20.41
CA SER A 173 -1.32 -21.94 19.99
C SER A 173 -0.40 -21.56 18.83
N ALA A 174 0.66 -22.35 18.54
CA ALA A 174 1.58 -22.04 17.45
C ALA A 174 0.89 -21.97 16.09
N LYS A 175 -0.09 -22.85 15.82
CA LYS A 175 -0.83 -22.86 14.56
C LYS A 175 -1.66 -21.58 14.35
N TYR A 176 -2.18 -21.02 15.44
CA TYR A 176 -2.95 -19.76 15.42
C TYR A 176 -2.05 -18.57 15.14
N LEU A 177 -0.84 -18.54 15.72
CA LEU A 177 0.16 -17.51 15.42
C LEU A 177 0.63 -17.58 13.97
N ALA A 178 0.89 -18.78 13.45
CA ALA A 178 1.24 -18.96 12.04
C ALA A 178 0.08 -18.58 11.09
N ALA A 179 -1.18 -18.81 11.49
CA ALA A 179 -2.35 -18.34 10.76
C ALA A 179 -2.48 -16.80 10.78
N ALA A 180 -2.24 -16.16 11.92
CA ALA A 180 -2.20 -14.70 12.04
C ALA A 180 -1.08 -14.09 11.18
N ALA A 181 0.10 -14.72 11.16
CA ALA A 181 1.21 -14.35 10.29
C ALA A 181 0.80 -14.38 8.80
N CYS A 182 0.17 -15.48 8.36
CA CYS A 182 -0.36 -15.61 7.00
C CYS A 182 -1.44 -14.56 6.68
N GLY A 183 -2.33 -14.27 7.63
CA GLY A 183 -3.38 -13.26 7.48
C GLY A 183 -2.81 -11.85 7.31
N LEU A 184 -1.84 -11.49 8.15
CA LEU A 184 -1.11 -10.23 8.08
C LEU A 184 -0.38 -10.08 6.74
N GLN A 185 0.34 -11.12 6.31
CA GLN A 185 1.04 -11.12 5.02
C GLN A 185 0.09 -10.97 3.83
N ASN A 186 -1.06 -11.65 3.86
CA ASN A 186 -2.04 -11.55 2.78
C ASN A 186 -2.69 -10.17 2.71
N GLY A 187 -3.05 -9.57 3.84
CA GLY A 187 -3.53 -8.19 3.88
C GLY A 187 -2.50 -7.23 3.30
N MET A 188 -1.23 -7.41 3.65
CA MET A 188 -0.13 -6.55 3.22
C MET A 188 0.06 -6.61 1.70
N CYS A 189 0.04 -7.82 1.14
CA CYS A 189 0.17 -8.02 -0.29
C CYS A 189 -1.01 -7.41 -1.06
N THR A 190 -2.24 -7.49 -0.52
CA THR A 190 -3.40 -6.86 -1.17
C THR A 190 -3.35 -5.34 -1.17
N SER A 191 -2.84 -4.72 -0.10
CA SER A 191 -2.70 -3.27 -0.03
C SER A 191 -1.55 -2.78 -0.92
N HIS A 192 -0.41 -3.48 -0.92
CA HIS A 192 0.79 -3.03 -1.63
C HIS A 192 0.77 -3.33 -3.14
N PHE A 193 0.23 -4.49 -3.52
CA PHE A 193 0.28 -5.00 -4.89
C PHE A 193 -1.09 -4.97 -5.59
N GLY A 194 -2.09 -4.38 -4.95
CA GLY A 194 -3.48 -4.37 -5.40
C GLY A 194 -4.18 -5.71 -5.19
N ALA A 195 -5.48 -5.75 -5.50
CA ALA A 195 -6.35 -6.91 -5.29
C ALA A 195 -5.91 -8.19 -6.05
N VAL A 196 -4.96 -8.07 -7.00
CA VAL A 196 -4.51 -9.12 -7.91
C VAL A 196 -3.51 -10.09 -7.26
N CYS A 197 -2.72 -9.65 -6.27
CA CYS A 197 -1.60 -10.44 -5.75
C CYS A 197 -1.82 -10.88 -4.30
N ARG A 198 -2.44 -12.05 -4.09
CA ARG A 198 -2.54 -12.72 -2.78
C ARG A 198 -1.62 -13.93 -2.72
N THR A 199 -0.69 -13.95 -1.76
CA THR A 199 0.39 -14.95 -1.70
C THR A 199 -0.06 -16.35 -1.31
N THR A 200 -1.17 -16.51 -0.56
CA THR A 200 -1.68 -17.83 -0.17
C THR A 200 -3.04 -18.18 -0.79
N HIS A 201 -3.59 -17.31 -1.63
CA HIS A 201 -4.93 -17.47 -2.19
C HIS A 201 -4.90 -18.30 -3.48
N VAL A 202 -4.37 -19.52 -3.39
CA VAL A 202 -4.15 -20.40 -4.55
C VAL A 202 -5.45 -20.68 -5.30
N THR A 203 -6.60 -20.83 -4.61
CA THR A 203 -7.91 -21.00 -5.25
C THR A 203 -8.26 -19.85 -6.20
N GLY A 204 -8.01 -18.60 -5.80
CA GLY A 204 -8.22 -17.47 -6.70
C GLY A 204 -7.20 -17.43 -7.82
N LEU A 205 -5.92 -17.67 -7.53
CA LEU A 205 -4.88 -17.71 -8.58
C LEU A 205 -5.23 -18.72 -9.69
N VAL A 206 -5.69 -19.92 -9.32
CA VAL A 206 -6.12 -20.95 -10.27
C VAL A 206 -7.36 -20.50 -11.04
N THR A 207 -8.32 -19.86 -10.37
CA THR A 207 -9.54 -19.36 -11.01
C THR A 207 -9.20 -18.28 -12.03
N ASP A 208 -8.42 -17.27 -11.62
CA ASP A 208 -8.04 -16.12 -12.42
C ASP A 208 -7.15 -16.52 -13.61
N ALA A 209 -6.23 -17.49 -13.41
CA ALA A 209 -5.46 -18.09 -14.49
C ALA A 209 -6.36 -18.85 -15.48
N GLY A 210 -7.36 -19.58 -14.98
CA GLY A 210 -8.35 -20.27 -15.80
C GLY A 210 -9.18 -19.32 -16.66
N THR A 211 -9.66 -18.21 -16.09
CA THR A 211 -10.39 -17.18 -16.85
C THR A 211 -9.51 -16.47 -17.87
N ALA A 212 -8.25 -16.14 -17.53
CA ALA A 212 -7.30 -15.54 -18.46
C ALA A 212 -7.02 -16.48 -19.65
N LEU A 213 -6.75 -17.77 -19.37
CA LEU A 213 -6.53 -18.77 -20.40
C LEU A 213 -7.78 -18.96 -21.28
N GLY A 214 -8.98 -18.96 -20.68
CA GLY A 214 -10.24 -19.03 -21.41
C GLY A 214 -10.43 -17.85 -22.38
N ARG A 215 -10.06 -16.64 -21.98
CA ARG A 215 -10.11 -15.44 -22.85
C ARG A 215 -9.09 -15.53 -23.99
N LEU A 216 -7.87 -16.00 -23.71
CA LEU A 216 -6.85 -16.24 -24.73
C LEU A 216 -7.32 -17.27 -25.77
N LEU A 217 -7.93 -18.36 -25.32
CA LEU A 217 -8.52 -19.36 -26.20
C LEU A 217 -9.65 -18.77 -27.04
N ALA A 218 -10.52 -17.95 -26.45
CA ALA A 218 -11.59 -17.26 -27.19
C ALA A 218 -11.03 -16.32 -28.28
N VAL A 219 -9.92 -15.62 -28.03
CA VAL A 219 -9.22 -14.82 -29.05
C VAL A 219 -8.64 -15.73 -30.15
N ALA A 220 -8.00 -16.84 -29.78
CA ALA A 220 -7.44 -17.79 -30.75
C ALA A 220 -8.52 -18.38 -31.68
N LEU A 221 -9.67 -18.77 -31.11
CA LEU A 221 -10.82 -19.26 -31.87
C LEU A 221 -11.39 -18.20 -32.82
N ARG A 222 -11.51 -16.94 -32.37
CA ARG A 222 -11.94 -15.80 -33.23
C ARG A 222 -11.00 -15.58 -34.42
N ARG A 223 -9.68 -15.74 -34.22
CA ARG A 223 -8.68 -15.64 -35.30
C ARG A 223 -8.81 -16.76 -36.32
N CYS A 224 -9.07 -17.99 -35.87
CA CYS A 224 -9.30 -19.15 -36.75
C CYS A 224 -10.62 -19.04 -37.53
N ALA A 225 -11.67 -18.49 -36.92
CA ALA A 225 -13.02 -18.39 -37.50
C ALA A 225 -13.22 -17.26 -38.54
N ARG A 226 -12.15 -16.59 -38.99
CA ARG A 226 -12.12 -15.71 -40.18
C ARG A 226 -12.91 -14.38 -40.11
N HIS A 227 -13.07 -13.74 -38.95
CA HIS A 227 -13.58 -12.36 -38.88
C HIS A 227 -12.44 -11.32 -38.82
N ARG A 228 -11.94 -10.90 -40.00
CA ARG A 228 -10.84 -9.93 -40.21
C ARG A 228 -11.24 -8.48 -39.84
N ARG A 229 -11.64 -8.19 -38.60
CA ARG A 229 -12.07 -6.82 -38.23
C ARG A 229 -11.37 -6.16 -37.04
N SER A 230 -10.58 -6.87 -36.21
CA SER A 230 -9.96 -6.21 -35.04
C SER A 230 -8.64 -6.80 -34.56
N GLY A 231 -7.68 -7.01 -35.47
CA GLY A 231 -6.36 -7.53 -35.10
C GLY A 231 -5.60 -6.70 -34.05
N ALA A 232 -5.85 -5.39 -33.95
CA ALA A 232 -5.26 -4.54 -32.93
C ALA A 232 -5.87 -4.78 -31.52
N LEU A 233 -7.19 -4.96 -31.44
CA LEU A 233 -7.88 -5.27 -30.19
C LEU A 233 -7.51 -6.65 -29.68
N ASP A 234 -7.52 -7.66 -30.57
CA ASP A 234 -7.15 -9.02 -30.21
C ASP A 234 -5.70 -9.11 -29.70
N ARG A 235 -4.77 -8.32 -30.26
CA ARG A 235 -3.38 -8.25 -29.76
C ARG A 235 -3.33 -7.61 -28.37
N ALA A 236 -4.04 -6.49 -28.17
CA ALA A 236 -4.12 -5.85 -26.86
C ALA A 236 -4.72 -6.78 -25.78
N GLU A 237 -5.81 -7.50 -26.10
CA GLU A 237 -6.39 -8.51 -25.19
C GLU A 237 -5.40 -9.65 -24.90
N THR A 238 -4.68 -10.13 -25.92
CA THR A 238 -3.68 -11.20 -25.75
C THR A 238 -2.53 -10.75 -24.86
N GLU A 239 -1.98 -9.55 -25.08
CA GLU A 239 -0.88 -8.98 -24.30
C GLU A 239 -1.27 -8.88 -22.82
N VAL A 240 -2.42 -8.28 -22.52
CA VAL A 240 -2.90 -8.06 -21.14
C VAL A 240 -3.16 -9.37 -20.41
N GLU A 241 -3.85 -10.33 -21.03
CA GLU A 241 -4.17 -11.60 -20.37
C GLU A 241 -2.92 -12.49 -20.23
N ALA A 242 -1.95 -12.40 -21.14
CA ALA A 242 -0.66 -13.08 -21.02
C ALA A 242 0.19 -12.51 -19.87
N GLU A 243 0.22 -11.19 -19.69
CA GLU A 243 0.90 -10.55 -18.55
C GLU A 243 0.28 -10.96 -17.21
N ARG A 244 -1.06 -10.99 -17.13
CA ARG A 244 -1.77 -11.49 -15.93
C ARG A 244 -1.42 -12.94 -15.64
N LEU A 245 -1.48 -13.80 -16.66
CA LEU A 245 -1.18 -15.21 -16.53
C LEU A 245 0.26 -15.43 -16.05
N TRP A 246 1.20 -14.62 -16.52
CA TRP A 246 2.59 -14.66 -16.05
C TRP A 246 2.71 -14.33 -14.55
N VAL A 247 2.01 -13.28 -14.08
CA VAL A 247 1.98 -12.93 -12.65
C VAL A 247 1.41 -14.09 -11.82
N TYR A 248 0.28 -14.66 -12.23
CA TYR A 248 -0.34 -15.78 -11.52
C TYR A 248 0.54 -17.02 -11.51
N PHE A 249 1.22 -17.30 -12.62
CA PHE A 249 2.16 -18.40 -12.73
C PHE A 249 3.35 -18.22 -11.78
N CYS A 250 3.98 -17.04 -11.76
CA CYS A 250 5.08 -16.75 -10.85
C CYS A 250 4.67 -16.91 -9.37
N LEU A 251 3.52 -16.37 -8.96
CA LEU A 251 3.01 -16.52 -7.60
C LEU A 251 2.71 -17.98 -7.24
N GLY A 252 2.03 -18.70 -8.14
CA GLY A 252 1.68 -20.10 -7.94
C GLY A 252 2.91 -21.02 -7.89
N ALA A 253 3.85 -20.83 -8.81
CA ALA A 253 5.12 -21.55 -8.84
C ALA A 253 5.97 -21.24 -7.61
N GLY A 254 6.03 -19.98 -7.19
CA GLY A 254 6.68 -19.56 -5.95
C GLY A 254 6.11 -20.29 -4.74
N PHE A 255 4.77 -20.29 -4.58
CA PHE A 255 4.11 -21.01 -3.50
C PHE A 255 4.40 -22.51 -3.53
N LEU A 256 4.33 -23.16 -4.70
CA LEU A 256 4.61 -24.60 -4.85
C LEU A 256 6.07 -24.97 -4.57
N LEU A 257 7.03 -24.16 -5.03
CA LEU A 257 8.45 -24.34 -4.71
C LEU A 257 8.69 -24.11 -3.21
N GLY A 258 7.99 -23.13 -2.64
CA GLY A 258 7.96 -22.87 -1.21
C GLY A 258 7.45 -24.05 -0.40
N THR A 259 6.32 -24.67 -0.78
CA THR A 259 5.80 -25.84 -0.06
C THR A 259 6.73 -27.04 -0.15
N LYS A 260 7.31 -27.31 -1.33
CA LYS A 260 8.35 -28.34 -1.49
C LYS A 260 9.54 -28.08 -0.57
N THR A 261 10.03 -26.84 -0.56
CA THR A 261 11.18 -26.43 0.27
C THR A 261 10.82 -26.51 1.75
N GLY A 262 9.61 -26.11 2.14
CA GLY A 262 9.13 -26.18 3.52
C GLY A 262 8.95 -27.61 4.01
N ALA A 263 8.50 -28.53 3.16
CA ALA A 263 8.44 -29.95 3.50
C ALA A 263 9.84 -30.54 3.73
N TRP A 264 10.81 -30.14 2.89
CA TRP A 264 12.21 -30.50 3.08
C TRP A 264 12.78 -29.89 4.39
N LEU A 265 12.51 -28.62 4.67
CA LEU A 265 12.93 -27.96 5.91
C LEU A 265 12.30 -28.60 7.15
N ALA A 266 11.01 -28.92 7.12
CA ALA A 266 10.33 -29.60 8.21
C ALA A 266 10.94 -30.98 8.49
N HIS A 267 11.29 -31.73 7.45
CA HIS A 267 11.93 -33.03 7.62
C HIS A 267 13.27 -32.97 8.37
N TRP A 268 14.10 -31.95 8.12
CA TRP A 268 15.44 -31.82 8.71
C TRP A 268 15.50 -30.96 9.98
N LEU A 269 14.67 -29.93 10.05
CA LEU A 269 14.71 -28.89 11.08
C LEU A 269 13.43 -28.86 11.94
N GLY A 270 12.41 -29.65 11.60
CA GLY A 270 11.09 -29.58 12.24
C GLY A 270 10.51 -28.17 12.20
N ALA A 271 9.96 -27.74 13.33
CA ALA A 271 9.39 -26.39 13.48
C ALA A 271 10.40 -25.24 13.23
N PHE A 272 11.71 -25.47 13.35
CA PHE A 272 12.72 -24.45 13.01
C PHE A 272 12.72 -24.07 11.53
N GLY A 273 12.06 -24.84 10.66
CA GLY A 273 11.81 -24.45 9.28
C GLY A 273 11.07 -23.11 9.14
N LEU A 274 10.30 -22.69 10.16
CA LEU A 274 9.65 -21.38 10.22
C LEU A 274 10.64 -20.19 10.34
N ALA A 275 11.89 -20.44 10.76
CA ALA A 275 12.91 -19.40 10.85
C ALA A 275 13.27 -18.81 9.48
N VAL A 276 13.17 -19.59 8.41
CA VAL A 276 13.49 -19.13 7.04
C VAL A 276 12.53 -18.03 6.58
N PRO A 277 11.20 -18.24 6.53
CA PRO A 277 10.27 -17.17 6.17
C PRO A 277 10.27 -16.02 7.19
N ALA A 278 10.52 -16.30 8.48
CA ALA A 278 10.68 -15.27 9.49
C ALA A 278 11.89 -14.36 9.23
N ALA A 279 13.03 -14.92 8.86
CA ALA A 279 14.23 -14.16 8.54
C ALA A 279 14.04 -13.32 7.28
N VAL A 280 13.47 -13.90 6.21
CA VAL A 280 13.22 -13.17 4.95
C VAL A 280 12.31 -11.97 5.19
N THR A 281 11.19 -12.18 5.89
CA THR A 281 10.24 -11.09 6.17
C THR A 281 10.78 -10.10 7.19
N GLY A 282 11.46 -10.55 8.24
CA GLY A 282 12.04 -9.68 9.26
C GLY A 282 13.15 -8.78 8.71
N LEU A 283 14.11 -9.36 7.97
CA LEU A 283 15.18 -8.60 7.32
C LEU A 283 14.63 -7.63 6.28
N GLY A 284 13.66 -8.07 5.47
CA GLY A 284 12.97 -7.20 4.51
C GLY A 284 12.26 -6.03 5.19
N GLY A 285 11.60 -6.28 6.33
CA GLY A 285 10.92 -5.25 7.11
C GLY A 285 11.89 -4.25 7.72
N VAL A 286 12.98 -4.71 8.33
CA VAL A 286 14.04 -3.86 8.88
C VAL A 286 14.70 -3.03 7.78
N ALA A 287 15.04 -3.63 6.64
CA ALA A 287 15.62 -2.91 5.51
C ALA A 287 14.67 -1.83 4.97
N TYR A 288 13.37 -2.12 4.89
CA TYR A 288 12.35 -1.14 4.48
C TYR A 288 12.27 0.02 5.47
N CYS A 289 12.22 -0.27 6.78
CA CYS A 289 12.21 0.75 7.83
C CYS A 289 13.48 1.60 7.84
N ALA A 290 14.66 0.98 7.66
CA ALA A 290 15.94 1.69 7.61
C ALA A 290 16.04 2.59 6.38
N ARG A 291 15.65 2.08 5.20
CA ARG A 291 15.57 2.89 3.98
C ARG A 291 14.60 4.06 4.17
N TRP A 292 13.44 3.81 4.76
CA TRP A 292 12.46 4.86 5.02
C TRP A 292 13.02 5.93 5.97
N ALA A 293 13.62 5.52 7.10
CA ALA A 293 14.24 6.43 8.04
C ALA A 293 15.32 7.29 7.35
N PHE A 294 16.17 6.68 6.53
CA PHE A 294 17.21 7.38 5.78
C PHE A 294 16.64 8.44 4.82
N VAL A 295 15.63 8.08 4.03
CA VAL A 295 14.96 9.01 3.10
C VAL A 295 14.26 10.15 3.86
N THR A 296 13.65 9.84 5.01
CA THR A 296 12.98 10.85 5.83
C THR A 296 13.98 11.83 6.44
N HIS A 297 15.15 11.34 6.89
CA HIS A 297 16.23 12.19 7.38
C HIS A 297 16.75 13.14 6.28
N GLN A 298 17.00 12.63 5.06
CA GLN A 298 17.45 13.48 3.95
C GLN A 298 16.40 14.54 3.54
N GLY A 299 15.12 14.17 3.52
CA GLY A 299 14.05 15.11 3.20
C GLY A 299 13.76 16.14 4.31
N ALA A 300 14.01 15.79 5.58
CA ALA A 300 13.87 16.71 6.70
C ALA A 300 14.90 17.84 6.65
N ASP A 301 16.13 17.54 6.24
CA ASP A 301 17.19 18.53 6.07
C ASP A 301 16.83 19.51 4.93
N GLU A 302 16.32 19.02 3.80
CA GLU A 302 15.86 19.87 2.69
C GLU A 302 14.68 20.77 3.07
N ILE A 303 13.71 20.24 3.82
CA ILE A 303 12.54 21.01 4.30
C ILE A 303 12.96 22.07 5.32
N ALA A 304 13.85 21.75 6.25
CA ALA A 304 14.39 22.71 7.22
C ALA A 304 15.12 23.85 6.49
N THR A 305 15.93 23.53 5.48
CA THR A 305 16.65 24.51 4.67
C THR A 305 15.69 25.41 3.89
N ALA A 306 14.63 24.84 3.30
CA ALA A 306 13.62 25.59 2.56
C ALA A 306 12.76 26.50 3.46
N MET A 307 12.45 26.07 4.69
CA MET A 307 11.74 26.90 5.67
C MET A 307 12.59 28.10 6.10
N HIS A 308 13.87 27.89 6.40
CA HIS A 308 14.79 28.99 6.73
C HIS A 308 14.97 29.97 5.57
N ALA A 309 15.01 29.49 4.32
CA ALA A 309 15.07 30.35 3.14
C ALA A 309 13.78 31.19 2.95
N ALA A 310 12.61 30.59 3.17
CA ALA A 310 11.32 31.29 3.05
C ALA A 310 11.13 32.36 4.15
N GLU A 311 11.57 32.07 5.38
CA GLU A 311 11.53 33.03 6.49
C GLU A 311 12.46 34.23 6.23
N ALA A 312 13.64 33.98 5.64
CA ALA A 312 14.56 35.05 5.22
C ALA A 312 13.94 35.97 4.14
N GLU A 313 13.27 35.39 3.13
CA GLU A 313 12.60 36.17 2.06
C GLU A 313 11.45 37.02 2.60
N GLN A 314 10.67 36.50 3.56
CA GLN A 314 9.61 37.27 4.21
C GLN A 314 10.17 38.45 5.01
N LEU A 315 11.26 38.25 5.74
CA LEU A 315 11.89 39.31 6.52
C LEU A 315 12.44 40.43 5.62
N ASP A 316 13.09 40.08 4.52
CA ASP A 316 13.57 41.04 3.51
C ASP A 316 12.39 41.84 2.90
N GLY A 317 11.27 41.17 2.63
CA GLY A 317 10.06 41.83 2.14
C GLY A 317 9.43 42.82 3.13
N ILE A 318 9.53 42.58 4.43
CA ILE A 318 9.06 43.51 5.48
C ILE A 318 9.98 44.73 5.55
N ILE A 319 11.31 44.52 5.46
CA ILE A 319 12.31 45.59 5.51
C ILE A 319 12.13 46.55 4.33
N GLU A 320 11.95 46.04 3.11
CA GLU A 320 11.79 46.89 1.94
C GLU A 320 10.49 47.71 1.98
N ARG A 321 9.39 47.13 2.48
CA ARG A 321 8.15 47.90 2.70
C ARG A 321 8.32 48.99 3.77
N ALA A 322 9.05 48.71 4.84
CA ALA A 322 9.35 49.70 5.87
C ALA A 322 10.20 50.85 5.31
N LYS A 323 11.20 50.55 4.46
CA LYS A 323 12.00 51.56 3.76
C LYS A 323 11.15 52.43 2.83
N GLN A 324 10.25 51.81 2.04
CA GLN A 324 9.35 52.55 1.14
C GLN A 324 8.43 53.48 1.92
N ALA A 325 7.78 53.00 2.99
CA ALA A 325 6.93 53.82 3.84
C ALA A 325 7.69 54.99 4.49
N LEU A 326 8.95 54.77 4.88
CA LEU A 326 9.82 55.82 5.41
C LEU A 326 10.22 56.85 4.33
N GLN A 327 10.45 56.42 3.09
CA GLN A 327 10.73 57.32 1.96
C GLN A 327 9.51 58.16 1.58
N GLU A 328 8.31 57.56 1.57
CA GLU A 328 7.06 58.27 1.34
C GLU A 328 6.79 59.31 2.44
N ALA A 329 6.96 58.92 3.71
CA ALA A 329 6.84 59.83 4.85
C ALA A 329 7.89 60.95 4.85
N SER A 330 9.06 60.71 4.24
CA SER A 330 10.09 61.74 4.04
C SER A 330 9.74 62.72 2.91
N GLN A 331 8.97 62.31 1.90
CA GLN A 331 8.54 63.18 0.79
C GLN A 331 7.30 64.00 1.15
N GLN A 332 6.42 63.47 2.01
CA GLN A 332 5.35 64.24 2.63
C GLN A 332 5.92 65.08 3.77
N GLU A 333 6.28 66.32 3.41
CA GLU A 333 6.92 67.37 4.20
C GLU A 333 6.20 67.71 5.52
N GLN A 334 6.21 66.79 6.50
CA GLN A 334 5.54 66.97 7.79
C GLN A 334 6.23 66.28 8.97
N ILE A 335 7.56 66.12 8.93
CA ILE A 335 8.34 65.63 10.10
C ILE A 335 9.69 66.36 10.20
N ASP A 336 10.02 66.80 11.40
CA ASP A 336 11.26 67.51 11.77
C ASP A 336 12.52 66.67 11.49
N VAL A 337 13.37 67.21 10.61
CA VAL A 337 14.42 66.52 9.82
C VAL A 337 15.59 65.91 10.63
N PRO A 338 16.00 66.39 11.83
CA PRO A 338 17.14 65.81 12.56
C PRO A 338 16.81 64.48 13.27
N ARG A 339 15.66 64.41 13.96
CA ARG A 339 15.28 63.27 14.82
C ARG A 339 14.89 62.05 13.99
N PHE A 340 14.30 62.28 12.82
CA PHE A 340 13.95 61.24 11.86
C PHE A 340 15.19 60.52 11.28
N ARG A 341 16.27 61.27 11.00
CA ARG A 341 17.52 60.72 10.48
C ARG A 341 18.23 59.84 11.51
N GLU A 342 18.13 60.17 12.81
CA GLU A 342 18.65 59.33 13.89
C GLU A 342 17.87 58.03 14.05
N VAL A 343 16.53 58.08 13.99
CA VAL A 343 15.69 56.87 14.08
C VAL A 343 15.91 55.96 12.87
N ALA A 344 16.02 56.51 11.65
CA ALA A 344 16.32 55.72 10.46
C ALA A 344 17.70 55.05 10.56
N LYS A 345 18.74 55.78 11.00
CA LYS A 345 20.07 55.21 11.23
C LYS A 345 20.08 54.16 12.34
N ALA A 346 19.35 54.38 13.43
CA ALA A 346 19.23 53.41 14.52
C ALA A 346 18.53 52.13 14.05
N LEU A 347 17.48 52.26 13.23
CA LEU A 347 16.78 51.13 12.64
C LEU A 347 17.70 50.34 11.70
N GLU A 348 18.43 51.03 10.83
CA GLU A 348 19.38 50.41 9.89
C GLU A 348 20.54 49.72 10.62
N THR A 349 21.01 50.31 11.73
CA THR A 349 22.05 49.72 12.58
C THR A 349 21.52 48.47 13.29
N SER A 350 20.33 48.52 13.88
CA SER A 350 19.68 47.36 14.52
C SER A 350 19.40 46.23 13.53
N ILE A 351 18.95 46.56 12.32
CA ILE A 351 18.77 45.59 11.22
C ILE A 351 20.12 44.96 10.83
N SER A 352 21.20 45.76 10.74
CA SER A 352 22.55 45.24 10.45
C SER A 352 23.12 44.36 11.56
N GLN A 353 22.72 44.59 12.82
CA GLN A 353 23.12 43.78 13.97
C GLN A 353 22.33 42.47 14.01
N LEU A 354 21.02 42.50 13.77
CA LEU A 354 20.19 41.31 13.63
C LEU A 354 20.67 40.42 12.49
N ARG A 355 21.03 41.01 11.34
CA ARG A 355 21.60 40.29 10.19
C ARG A 355 22.94 39.62 10.51
N ARG A 356 23.80 40.28 11.31
CA ARG A 356 25.09 39.72 11.74
C ARG A 356 24.93 38.64 12.81
N GLY A 357 23.98 38.79 13.73
CA GLY A 357 23.63 37.76 14.71
C GLY A 357 23.15 36.48 14.01
N TRP A 358 22.22 36.61 13.06
CA TRP A 358 21.72 35.47 12.27
C TRP A 358 22.78 34.78 11.40
N VAL A 359 23.68 35.53 10.78
CA VAL A 359 24.79 34.95 9.98
C VAL A 359 25.86 34.32 10.89
N GLY A 360 26.09 34.88 12.09
CA GLY A 360 26.99 34.30 13.10
C GLY A 360 26.45 33.00 13.71
N GLU A 361 25.14 32.89 13.92
CA GLU A 361 24.50 31.66 14.44
C GLU A 361 24.42 30.55 13.38
N ALA A 362 24.45 30.91 12.09
CA ALA A 362 24.54 29.97 10.97
C ALA A 362 25.99 29.49 10.67
N SER A 363 27.02 30.15 11.24
CA SER A 363 28.43 29.78 11.11
C SER A 363 28.99 29.39 12.49
N GLY A 364 28.62 28.21 12.96
CA GLY A 364 28.96 27.73 14.30
C GLY A 364 30.45 27.58 14.56
N ASP A 365 31.07 28.61 15.15
CA ASP A 365 32.36 28.56 15.83
C ASP A 365 32.28 29.44 17.09
N ASP A 366 31.56 28.96 18.12
CA ASP A 366 31.83 29.17 19.56
C ASP A 366 30.58 28.81 20.39
N TRP A 367 30.50 27.55 20.83
CA TRP A 367 29.64 27.18 21.95
C TRP A 367 30.44 27.34 23.24
N PRO A 368 30.10 28.28 24.16
CA PRO A 368 30.58 28.17 25.52
C PRO A 368 29.79 27.05 26.20
N ALA A 369 30.52 26.05 26.69
CA ALA A 369 30.00 24.99 27.52
C ALA A 369 29.28 25.57 28.76
N VAL A 370 27.95 25.43 28.80
CA VAL A 370 27.14 25.57 30.01
C VAL A 370 26.27 24.32 30.04
N GLY A 371 26.59 23.27 30.80
CA GLY A 371 26.84 23.33 32.24
C GLY A 371 25.51 23.05 32.94
N ALA A 372 25.27 21.77 33.24
CA ALA A 372 24.09 21.30 33.95
C ALA A 372 23.91 22.01 35.31
N SER A 373 22.72 22.59 35.55
CA SER A 373 22.18 22.79 36.90
C SER A 373 20.74 23.30 36.85
N CYS A 374 19.77 22.39 36.79
CA CYS A 374 18.41 22.66 37.27
C CYS A 374 18.42 22.56 38.80
N THR A 375 18.54 23.69 39.50
CA THR A 375 18.15 23.79 40.91
C THR A 375 17.52 25.13 41.23
N ARG A 376 16.34 25.02 41.88
CA ARG A 376 15.62 25.99 42.72
C ARG A 376 14.94 27.19 42.07
N ALA A 377 13.60 27.14 42.13
CA ALA A 377 12.75 28.30 42.32
C ALA A 377 12.96 28.94 43.71
N PRO A 378 12.83 30.27 43.83
CA PRO A 378 12.23 30.92 44.99
C PRO A 378 10.82 31.43 44.64
N GLY A 379 9.95 31.45 45.65
CA GLY A 379 8.54 31.83 45.51
C GLY A 379 8.30 33.32 45.31
N ASP A 380 7.08 33.59 44.86
CA ASP A 380 6.12 34.51 45.47
C ASP A 380 4.70 33.91 45.27
#